data_AF-A0A7C2RN65-F1
#
_entry.id   AF-A0A7C2RN65-F1
#
_cell.length_a   1.000
_cell.length_b   1.000
_cell.length_c   1.000
_cell.angle_alpha   90.00
_cell.angle_beta   90.00
_cell.angle_gamma   90.00
#
_symmetry.space_group_name_H-M   'P 1'
#
loop_
_entity.id
_entity.type
_entity.pdbx_description
1 polymer ?
#
loop_
_entity_poly.entity_id
_entity_poly.type
_entity_poly.pdbx_seq_one_letter_code
_entity_poly.pdbx_strand_id
1 'polypeptide(L)' 'IGEIIDIGVDYEIIKKSGSWFSYEDTKLGQGRDAVKILLKDNPDLMEELEVKIKDAIKIAKA' A
#
# COMPACT_ATOMS: atom_id res chain seq x y z
N ILE A 1 9.54 1.04 -1.20
CA ILE A 1 8.42 0.12 -1.54
C ILE A 1 8.02 -0.77 -0.36
N GLY A 2 8.95 -1.47 0.31
CA GLY A 2 8.61 -2.27 1.49
C GLY A 2 7.92 -1.48 2.60
N GLU A 3 8.50 -0.34 3.00
CA GLU A 3 7.90 0.57 3.98
C GLU A 3 6.53 1.12 3.56
N ILE A 4 6.30 1.37 2.27
CA ILE A 4 4.99 1.84 1.78
C ILE A 4 3.92 0.80 2.02
N ILE A 5 4.25 -0.49 1.85
CA ILE A 5 3.31 -1.58 2.11
C ILE A 5 3.03 -1.67 3.62
N ASP A 6 4.07 -1.60 4.45
CA ASP A 6 3.91 -1.72 5.90
C ASP A 6 3.11 -0.54 6.48
N ILE A 7 3.47 0.68 6.10
CA ILE A 7 2.74 1.88 6.48
C ILE A 7 1.31 1.84 5.92
N GLY A 8 1.15 1.46 4.65
CA GLY A 8 -0.18 1.34 4.04
C GLY A 8 -1.07 0.35 4.79
N VAL A 9 -0.53 -0.75 5.32
CA VAL A 9 -1.27 -1.68 6.17
C VAL A 9 -1.58 -1.07 7.54
N ASP A 10 -0.62 -0.38 8.15
CA ASP A 10 -0.80 0.25 9.47
C ASP A 10 -1.89 1.34 9.45
N TYR A 11 -2.00 2.10 8.36
CA TYR A 11 -3.03 3.12 8.16
C TYR A 11 -4.32 2.58 7.53
N GLU A 12 -4.49 1.26 7.44
CA GLU A 12 -5.65 0.58 6.83
C GLU A 12 -5.93 0.94 5.36
N ILE A 13 -4.96 1.57 4.68
CA ILE A 13 -5.01 1.89 3.24
C ILE A 13 -4.89 0.59 2.44
N ILE A 14 -3.97 -0.29 2.84
CA ILE A 14 -3.75 -1.61 2.26
C ILE A 14 -4.37 -2.66 3.19
N LYS A 15 -5.37 -3.38 2.69
CA LYS A 15 -6.01 -4.48 3.39
C LYS A 15 -5.25 -5.79 3.18
N LYS A 16 -4.82 -6.38 4.29
CA LYS A 16 -4.17 -7.69 4.32
C LYS A 16 -5.14 -8.77 4.78
N SER A 17 -5.49 -9.69 3.89
CA SER A 17 -6.28 -10.89 4.19
C SER A 17 -5.37 -12.11 4.17
N GLY A 18 -4.78 -12.44 5.33
CA GLY A 18 -3.83 -13.54 5.48
C GLY A 18 -2.53 -13.27 4.72
N SER A 19 -2.27 -14.03 3.66
CA SER A 19 -1.12 -13.80 2.77
C SER A 19 -1.42 -12.87 1.61
N TRP A 20 -2.68 -12.44 1.42
CA TRP A 20 -3.10 -11.58 0.32
C TRP A 20 -3.14 -10.12 0.72
N PHE A 21 -2.71 -9.25 -0.19
CA PHE A 21 -2.78 -7.80 -0.07
C PHE A 21 -3.74 -7.24 -1.13
N SER A 22 -4.51 -6.27 -0.70
CA SER A 22 -5.57 -5.62 -1.47
C SER A 22 -5.52 -4.14 -1.13
N TYR A 23 -5.78 -3.30 -2.12
CA TYR A 23 -5.90 -1.87 -1.95
C TYR A 23 -7.24 -1.46 -2.54
N GLU A 24 -8.10 -0.91 -1.69
CA GLU A 24 -9.52 -0.66 -2.03
C GLU A 24 -10.16 -1.92 -2.63
N ASP A 25 -10.56 -1.87 -3.91
CA ASP A 25 -11.13 -2.98 -4.66
C ASP A 25 -10.12 -3.70 -5.57
N THR A 26 -8.87 -3.26 -5.59
CA THR A 26 -7.79 -3.80 -6.41
C THR A 26 -6.97 -4.83 -5.63
N LYS A 27 -6.79 -6.03 -6.20
CA LYS A 27 -5.88 -7.03 -5.65
C LYS A 27 -4.44 -6.67 -5.98
N LEU A 28 -3.62 -6.42 -4.95
CA LEU A 28 -2.21 -6.10 -5.13
C LEU A 28 -1.36 -7.36 -5.34
N GLY A 29 -1.71 -8.46 -4.68
CA GLY A 29 -1.05 -9.75 -4.84
C GLY A 29 -0.88 -10.53 -3.54
N GLN A 30 -0.28 -11.72 -3.65
CA GLN A 30 0.01 -12.57 -2.50
C GLN A 30 1.45 -12.36 -2.03
N GLY A 31 1.62 -11.96 -0.78
CA GLY A 31 2.92 -11.70 -0.18
C GLY A 31 3.47 -10.32 -0.51
N ARG A 32 4.39 -9.83 0.33
CA ARG A 32 4.98 -8.49 0.17
C ARG A 32 5.73 -8.34 -1.15
N ASP A 33 6.42 -9.38 -1.61
CA ASP A 33 7.23 -9.28 -2.82
C ASP A 33 6.40 -9.17 -4.10
N ALA A 34 5.25 -9.86 -4.19
CA ALA A 34 4.33 -9.69 -5.31
C ALA A 34 3.81 -8.25 -5.40
N VAL A 35 3.43 -7.67 -4.25
CA VAL A 35 2.99 -6.27 -4.18
C VAL A 35 4.12 -5.32 -4.59
N LYS A 36 5.36 -5.56 -4.15
CA LYS A 36 6.50 -4.73 -4.55
C LYS A 36 6.72 -4.73 -6.06
N ILE A 37 6.58 -5.90 -6.70
CA ILE A 37 6.70 -6.03 -8.16
C ILE A 37 5.57 -5.26 -8.84
N LEU A 38 4.32 -5.44 -8.39
CA LEU A 38 3.19 -4.69 -8.93
C LEU A 38 3.38 -3.18 -8.85
N LEU A 39 3.84 -2.67 -7.70
CA LEU A 39 4.07 -1.23 -7.51
C LEU A 39 5.26 -0.72 -8.34
N LYS A 40 6.25 -1.57 -8.59
CA LYS A 40 7.37 -1.23 -9.46
C LYS A 40 6.97 -1.18 -10.93
N ASP A 41 6.08 -2.08 -11.34
CA ASP A 41 5.56 -2.15 -12.71
C ASP A 41 4.45 -1.11 -12.95
N ASN A 42 3.78 -0.63 -11.89
CA ASN A 42 2.73 0.39 -11.94
C ASN A 42 3.13 1.63 -11.11
N PRO A 43 3.95 2.54 -11.68
CA PRO A 43 4.37 3.76 -10.98
C PRO A 43 3.20 4.67 -10.60
N ASP A 44 2.13 4.70 -11.40
CA ASP A 44 0.93 5.49 -11.10
C ASP A 44 0.26 5.05 -9.79
N LEU A 45 0.13 3.73 -9.59
CA LEU A 45 -0.44 3.17 -8.36
C LEU A 45 0.46 3.42 -7.15
N MET A 46 1.78 3.34 -7.35
CA MET A 46 2.77 3.65 -6.33
C MET A 46 2.68 5.11 -5.87
N GLU A 47 2.57 6.06 -6.81
CA GLU A 47 2.45 7.48 -6.51
C GLU A 47 1.14 7.78 -5.76
N GLU A 48 0.03 7.17 -6.19
CA GLU A 48 -1.26 7.29 -5.51
C GLU A 48 -1.20 6.78 -4.06
N LEU A 49 -0.64 5.58 -3.85
CA LEU A 49 -0.46 5.02 -2.52
C LEU A 49 0.44 5.90 -1.65
N GLU A 50 1.52 6.44 -2.21
CA GLU A 50 2.43 7.32 -1.50
C GLU A 50 1.74 8.62 -1.05
N VAL A 51 0.92 9.22 -1.91
CA VAL A 51 0.13 10.42 -1.57
C VAL A 51 -0.85 10.11 -0.45
N LYS A 52 -1.64 9.04 -0.57
CA LYS A 52 -2.60 8.64 0.48
C LYS A 52 -1.91 8.35 1.81
N ILE A 53 -0.78 7.65 1.79
CA ILE A 53 0.01 7.34 2.98
C ILE A 53 0.56 8.63 3.61
N LYS A 54 1.11 9.55 2.82
CA LYS A 54 1.61 10.84 3.32
C LYS A 54 0.51 11.67 3.97
N ASP A 55 -0.67 11.70 3.36
CA ASP A 55 -1.81 12.42 3.92
C ASP A 55 -2.34 11.77 5.20
N ALA A 56 -2.41 10.44 5.25
CA ALA A 56 -2.78 9.72 6.48
C ALA A 56 -1.78 9.98 7.63
N ILE A 57 -0.48 10.01 7.35
CA ILE A 57 0.56 10.36 8.34
C ILE A 57 0.39 11.80 8.84
N LYS A 58 0.08 12.75 7.95
CA LYS A 58 -0.14 14.16 8.34
C LYS A 58 -1.35 14.29 9.26
N ILE A 59 -2.43 13.58 8.97
CA ILE A 59 -3.65 13.60 9.79
C ILE A 59 -3.39 13.00 11.18
N ALA A 60 -2.65 11.89 11.27
CA ALA A 60 -2.36 11.24 12.56
C ALA A 60 -1.40 12.04 13.47
N LYS A 61 -0.68 13.02 12.92
CA LYS A 61 0.21 13.91 13.68
C LYS A 61 -0.44 15.24 14.08
N ALA A 62 -1.65 15.53 13.61
CA ALA A 62 -2.41 16.74 13.93
C ALA A 62 -3.29 16.51 15.16
#